data_AF-A0A1Q6M6B8-F1
#
_entry.id   AF-A0A1Q6M6B8-F1
#
_cell.length_a   1.000
_cell.length_b   1.000
_cell.length_c   1.000
_cell.angle_alpha   90.00
_cell.angle_beta   90.00
_cell.angle_gamma   90.00
#
_symmetry.space_group_name_H-M   'P 1'
#
loop_
_entity.id
_entity.type
_entity.pdbx_description
1 polymer ?
#
loop_
_entity_poly.entity_id
_entity_poly.type
_entity_poly.pdbx_seq_one_letter_code
_entity_poly.pdbx_strand_id
1 'polypeptide(L)'
;MGLKGNLYHNTQIMFSYNTNHIEGSKLTEEQTRYIFETNTVLFEGGTVASVDDILETANHFKLVDYMLDIADQNLTEDIIKKFHKILKEGTMDSRKEWFNVGDYKKLANEAGNMKTSSPKQTPKDMQKLMEWYNSLPKVTIKEIIEFHARFEKIHPFQDGNGRVGRIIAFKECLKNNIIPFIILDKDKLYYYRGLKEYQNKTEKGYLIDTCLNAQDEYTKMIEYYLK
;
A
#
# COMPACT_ATOMS: atom_id res chain seq x y z
N MET A 1 7.52 -12.74 18.22
CA MET A 1 8.22 -11.72 19.04
C MET A 1 7.21 -10.60 19.30
N GLY A 2 6.60 -10.57 20.49
CA GLY A 2 5.34 -9.84 20.75
C GLY A 2 5.47 -8.70 21.77
N LEU A 3 6.53 -7.90 21.69
CA LEU A 3 6.68 -6.74 22.57
C LEU A 3 5.80 -5.60 22.05
N LYS A 4 4.73 -5.29 22.79
CA LYS A 4 3.87 -4.14 22.51
C LYS A 4 4.65 -2.84 22.60
N GLY A 5 4.30 -1.89 21.73
CA GLY A 5 4.80 -0.51 21.81
C GLY A 5 6.20 -0.28 21.26
N ASN A 6 6.85 -1.23 20.60
CA ASN A 6 8.12 -0.99 19.89
C ASN A 6 7.89 -0.39 18.48
N LEU A 7 8.98 -0.07 17.76
CA LEU A 7 8.91 0.52 16.42
C LEU A 7 8.13 -0.35 15.43
N TYR A 8 8.36 -1.66 15.42
CA TYR A 8 7.66 -2.62 14.56
C TYR A 8 6.15 -2.62 14.85
N HIS A 9 5.76 -2.72 16.12
CA HIS A 9 4.38 -2.73 16.57
C HIS A 9 3.62 -1.46 16.14
N ASN A 10 4.23 -0.29 16.35
CA ASN A 10 3.59 0.98 15.95
C ASN A 10 3.59 1.17 14.42
N THR A 11 4.60 0.67 13.72
CA THR A 11 4.61 0.64 12.25
C THR A 11 3.46 -0.23 11.72
N GLN A 12 3.25 -1.42 12.28
CA GLN A 12 2.15 -2.30 11.89
C GLN A 12 0.79 -1.62 12.02
N ILE A 13 0.51 -1.03 13.18
CA ILE A 13 -0.78 -0.39 13.45
C ILE A 13 -0.97 0.85 12.59
N MET A 14 0.02 1.75 12.57
CA MET A 14 -0.06 3.00 11.81
C MET A 14 -0.18 2.73 10.31
N PHE A 15 0.57 1.78 9.77
CA PHE A 15 0.52 1.48 8.35
C PHE A 15 -0.82 0.86 7.95
N SER A 16 -1.26 -0.19 8.66
CA SER A 16 -2.53 -0.86 8.38
C SER A 16 -3.74 0.08 8.56
N TYR A 17 -3.75 0.91 9.61
CA TYR A 17 -4.83 1.88 9.83
C TYR A 17 -4.92 2.87 8.67
N ASN A 18 -3.84 3.60 8.39
CA ASN A 18 -3.89 4.68 7.40
C ASN A 18 -4.12 4.15 5.98
N THR A 19 -3.46 3.05 5.60
CA THR A 19 -3.60 2.48 4.25
C THR A 19 -5.01 1.95 3.98
N ASN A 20 -5.71 1.42 4.99
CA ASN A 20 -7.07 0.92 4.83
C ASN A 20 -8.11 2.06 4.90
N HIS A 21 -7.86 3.09 5.70
CA HIS A 21 -8.72 4.29 5.77
C HIS A 21 -8.75 5.10 4.48
N ILE A 22 -7.59 5.21 3.83
CA ILE A 22 -7.48 5.85 2.52
C ILE A 22 -8.43 5.16 1.51
N GLU A 23 -8.54 3.82 1.58
CA GLU A 23 -9.45 3.03 0.73
C GLU A 23 -10.89 2.92 1.28
N GLY A 24 -11.21 3.59 2.40
CA GLY A 24 -12.57 3.72 2.92
C GLY A 24 -12.95 2.82 4.09
N SER A 25 -12.00 2.11 4.71
CA SER A 25 -12.28 1.33 5.92
C SER A 25 -12.86 2.18 7.05
N LYS A 26 -13.72 1.57 7.87
CA LYS A 26 -14.41 2.21 9.01
C LYS A 26 -13.80 1.87 10.36
N LEU A 27 -12.80 1.00 10.43
CA LEU A 27 -12.20 0.56 11.70
C LEU A 27 -11.40 1.69 12.35
N THR A 28 -11.67 2.05 13.60
CA THR A 28 -10.85 3.05 14.29
C THR A 28 -9.39 2.58 14.46
N GLU A 29 -8.48 3.50 14.75
CA GLU A 29 -7.08 3.13 15.04
C GLU A 29 -7.01 2.18 16.25
N GLU A 30 -7.87 2.40 17.26
CA GLU A 30 -7.97 1.52 18.43
C GLU A 30 -8.49 0.13 18.07
N GLN A 31 -9.51 0.03 17.21
CA GLN A 31 -9.99 -1.26 16.70
C GLN A 31 -8.90 -1.98 15.89
N THR A 32 -8.18 -1.25 15.04
CA THR A 32 -7.02 -1.79 14.28
C THR A 32 -5.95 -2.34 15.23
N ARG A 33 -5.68 -1.63 16.32
CA ARG A 33 -4.76 -2.06 17.38
C ARG A 33 -5.25 -3.31 18.10
N TYR A 34 -6.51 -3.41 18.48
CA TYR A 34 -7.05 -4.63 19.11
C TYR A 34 -7.03 -5.85 18.17
N ILE A 35 -7.25 -5.66 16.86
CA ILE A 35 -7.10 -6.74 15.88
C ILE A 35 -5.66 -7.25 15.90
N PHE A 36 -4.67 -6.35 15.89
CA PHE A 36 -3.26 -6.71 15.90
C PHE A 36 -2.82 -7.39 17.20
N GLU A 37 -3.21 -6.81 18.34
CA GLU A 37 -2.68 -7.21 19.65
C GLU A 37 -3.37 -8.46 20.22
N THR A 38 -4.67 -8.64 19.97
CA THR A 38 -5.48 -9.64 20.64
C THR A 38 -6.39 -10.44 19.71
N ASN A 39 -6.37 -10.19 18.39
CA ASN A 39 -7.32 -10.76 17.43
C ASN A 39 -8.79 -10.52 17.82
N THR A 40 -9.08 -9.37 18.43
CA THR A 40 -10.43 -8.99 18.86
C THR A 40 -10.85 -7.67 18.25
N VAL A 41 -12.16 -7.47 18.08
CA VAL A 41 -12.73 -6.19 17.69
C VAL A 41 -13.77 -5.79 18.74
N LEU A 42 -13.63 -4.59 19.28
CA LEU A 42 -14.64 -4.00 20.16
C LEU A 42 -15.49 -3.02 19.35
N PHE A 43 -16.80 -3.26 19.30
CA PHE A 43 -17.76 -2.35 18.69
C PHE A 43 -18.50 -1.60 19.80
N GLU A 44 -18.41 -0.27 19.78
CA GLU A 44 -19.11 0.61 20.72
C GLU A 44 -20.03 1.58 19.97
N GLY A 45 -21.10 2.04 20.62
CA GLY A 45 -21.90 3.18 20.15
C GLY A 45 -22.53 3.06 18.75
N GLY A 46 -22.85 1.84 18.30
CA GLY A 46 -23.41 1.61 16.96
C GLY A 46 -22.39 1.63 15.83
N THR A 47 -21.09 1.55 16.14
CA THR A 47 -20.04 1.33 15.13
C THR A 47 -20.25 -0.03 14.45
N VAL A 48 -20.21 -0.02 13.12
CA VAL A 48 -20.29 -1.21 12.27
C VAL A 48 -19.08 -1.21 11.36
N ALA A 49 -18.30 -2.28 11.38
CA ALA A 49 -17.29 -2.55 10.37
C ALA A 49 -17.69 -3.81 9.59
N SER A 50 -17.35 -3.82 8.31
CA SER A 50 -17.58 -5.00 7.49
C SER A 50 -16.62 -6.13 7.91
N VAL A 51 -17.01 -7.39 7.69
CA VAL A 51 -16.10 -8.53 7.88
C VAL A 51 -14.88 -8.39 6.97
N ASP A 52 -15.06 -7.83 5.78
CA ASP A 52 -13.95 -7.57 4.86
C ASP A 52 -12.96 -6.55 5.43
N ASP A 53 -13.41 -5.49 6.10
CA ASP A 53 -12.49 -4.52 6.75
C ASP A 53 -11.59 -5.20 7.77
N ILE A 54 -12.17 -6.11 8.58
CA ILE A 54 -11.43 -6.88 9.59
C ILE A 54 -10.44 -7.82 8.91
N LEU A 55 -10.88 -8.56 7.88
CA LEU A 55 -10.03 -9.50 7.14
C LEU A 55 -8.91 -8.79 6.39
N GLU A 56 -9.20 -7.69 5.70
CA GLU A 56 -8.21 -6.90 4.96
C GLU A 56 -7.20 -6.26 5.92
N THR A 57 -7.63 -5.85 7.12
CA THR A 57 -6.73 -5.38 8.17
C THR A 57 -5.81 -6.49 8.68
N ALA A 58 -6.37 -7.67 9.00
CA ALA A 58 -5.58 -8.83 9.41
C ALA A 58 -4.60 -9.29 8.30
N ASN A 59 -5.04 -9.26 7.04
CA ASN A 59 -4.21 -9.58 5.89
C ASN A 59 -3.11 -8.54 5.67
N HIS A 60 -3.39 -7.26 5.91
CA HIS A 60 -2.37 -6.23 5.81
C HIS A 60 -1.27 -6.43 6.85
N PHE A 61 -1.59 -6.84 8.09
CA PHE A 61 -0.56 -7.20 9.08
C PHE A 61 0.35 -8.33 8.59
N LYS A 62 -0.24 -9.41 8.05
CA LYS A 62 0.51 -10.53 7.44
C LYS A 62 1.36 -10.06 6.24
N LEU A 63 0.83 -9.12 5.46
CA LEU A 63 1.51 -8.57 4.30
C LEU A 63 2.73 -7.74 4.69
N VAL A 64 2.64 -6.94 5.76
CA VAL A 64 3.77 -6.20 6.32
C VAL A 64 4.85 -7.17 6.80
N ASP A 65 4.48 -8.25 7.51
CA ASP A 65 5.44 -9.26 7.94
C ASP A 65 6.16 -9.91 6.75
N TYR A 66 5.39 -10.38 5.77
CA TYR A 66 5.95 -10.96 4.56
C TYR A 66 6.84 -9.96 3.81
N MET A 67 6.45 -8.69 3.73
CA MET A 67 7.25 -7.63 3.10
C MET A 67 8.58 -7.42 3.81
N LEU A 68 8.60 -7.43 5.15
CA LEU A 68 9.83 -7.32 5.94
C LEU A 68 10.75 -8.53 5.73
N ASP A 69 10.20 -9.75 5.65
CA ASP A 69 10.95 -10.99 5.40
C ASP A 69 11.67 -10.99 4.05
N ILE A 70 11.18 -10.22 3.06
CA ILE A 70 11.76 -10.12 1.71
C ILE A 70 12.27 -8.73 1.37
N ALA A 71 12.50 -7.87 2.37
CA ALA A 71 12.78 -6.45 2.17
C ALA A 71 14.01 -6.20 1.27
N ASP A 72 15.04 -7.05 1.40
CA ASP A 72 16.31 -7.00 0.67
C ASP A 72 16.24 -7.56 -0.76
N GLN A 73 15.20 -8.33 -1.10
CA GLN A 73 15.06 -8.96 -2.41
C GLN A 73 14.73 -7.95 -3.52
N ASN A 74 15.10 -8.28 -4.77
CA ASN A 74 14.72 -7.48 -5.93
C ASN A 74 13.21 -7.55 -6.18
N LEU A 75 12.58 -6.42 -6.51
CA LEU A 75 11.17 -6.37 -6.84
C LEU A 75 10.90 -7.11 -8.17
N THR A 76 9.94 -8.02 -8.15
CA THR A 76 9.49 -8.79 -9.32
C THR A 76 7.97 -8.74 -9.44
N GLU A 77 7.44 -9.04 -10.63
CA GLU A 77 5.98 -9.17 -10.82
C GLU A 77 5.39 -10.24 -9.90
N ASP A 78 6.12 -11.33 -9.64
CA ASP A 78 5.69 -12.40 -8.73
C ASP A 78 5.56 -11.92 -7.29
N ILE A 79 6.49 -11.09 -6.81
CA ILE A 79 6.38 -10.44 -5.48
C ILE A 79 5.14 -9.55 -5.43
N ILE A 80 4.92 -8.72 -6.47
CA ILE A 80 3.77 -7.81 -6.53
C ILE A 80 2.45 -8.60 -6.54
N LYS A 81 2.38 -9.69 -7.33
CA LYS A 81 1.25 -10.61 -7.35
C LYS A 81 1.06 -11.32 -6.01
N LYS A 82 2.13 -11.72 -5.33
CA LYS A 82 2.08 -12.32 -4.00
C LYS A 82 1.58 -11.33 -2.95
N PHE A 83 1.96 -10.06 -3.02
CA PHE A 83 1.42 -9.01 -2.16
C PHE A 83 -0.09 -8.88 -2.32
N HIS A 84 -0.58 -8.78 -3.56
CA HIS A 84 -2.02 -8.76 -3.84
C HIS A 84 -2.73 -10.02 -3.34
N LYS A 85 -2.11 -11.20 -3.50
CA LYS A 85 -2.66 -12.47 -3.02
C LYS A 85 -2.88 -12.45 -1.51
N ILE A 86 -1.87 -12.06 -0.73
CA ILE A 86 -1.96 -12.00 0.73
C ILE A 86 -3.04 -10.99 1.13
N LEU A 87 -3.05 -9.80 0.52
CA LEU A 87 -3.99 -8.74 0.85
C LEU A 87 -5.45 -9.17 0.70
N LYS A 88 -5.80 -9.84 -0.42
CA LYS A 88 -7.19 -10.17 -0.75
C LYS A 88 -7.62 -11.58 -0.32
N GLU A 89 -6.75 -12.36 0.32
CA GLU A 89 -7.06 -13.72 0.75
C GLU A 89 -8.27 -13.77 1.70
N GLY A 90 -9.29 -14.57 1.38
CA GLY A 90 -10.47 -14.77 2.24
C GLY A 90 -11.51 -13.64 2.23
N THR A 91 -11.27 -12.54 1.52
CA THR A 91 -12.25 -11.42 1.38
C THR A 91 -13.47 -11.84 0.54
N MET A 92 -14.57 -11.10 0.60
CA MET A 92 -15.74 -11.37 -0.23
C MET A 92 -15.42 -11.38 -1.73
N ASP A 93 -14.55 -10.49 -2.18
CA ASP A 93 -14.12 -10.43 -3.58
C ASP A 93 -13.42 -11.72 -4.02
N SER A 94 -12.61 -12.33 -3.13
CA SER A 94 -11.92 -13.59 -3.43
C SER A 94 -12.85 -14.75 -3.77
N ARG A 95 -14.13 -14.65 -3.40
CA ARG A 95 -15.17 -15.66 -3.71
C ARG A 95 -15.77 -15.50 -5.11
N LYS A 96 -15.48 -14.41 -5.81
CA LYS A 96 -16.04 -14.12 -7.14
C LYS A 96 -15.14 -14.72 -8.21
N GLU A 97 -15.70 -15.54 -9.12
CA GLU A 97 -14.94 -16.23 -10.18
C GLU A 97 -14.18 -15.28 -11.12
N TRP A 98 -14.70 -14.05 -11.30
CA TRP A 98 -14.08 -13.03 -12.14
C TRP A 98 -13.00 -12.21 -11.43
N PHE A 99 -12.84 -12.37 -10.10
CA PHE A 99 -11.85 -11.64 -9.32
C PHE A 99 -10.56 -12.48 -9.18
N ASN A 100 -9.51 -12.06 -9.86
CA ASN A 100 -8.22 -12.73 -9.82
C ASN A 100 -7.40 -12.33 -8.59
N VAL A 101 -7.49 -13.11 -7.51
CA VAL A 101 -6.61 -12.93 -6.35
C VAL A 101 -5.17 -13.33 -6.73
N GLY A 102 -4.24 -12.41 -6.53
CA GLY A 102 -2.84 -12.62 -6.88
C GLY A 102 -2.51 -12.62 -8.37
N ASP A 103 -3.42 -12.17 -9.24
CA ASP A 103 -3.12 -12.07 -10.67
C ASP A 103 -3.82 -10.84 -11.28
N TYR A 104 -3.43 -10.46 -12.49
CA TYR A 104 -3.93 -9.24 -13.13
C TYR A 104 -5.43 -9.30 -13.43
N LYS A 105 -6.03 -8.12 -13.49
CA LYS A 105 -7.46 -7.92 -13.70
C LYS A 105 -7.94 -8.56 -15.00
N LYS A 106 -9.13 -9.17 -14.95
CA LYS A 106 -9.87 -9.69 -16.11
C LYS A 106 -10.75 -8.64 -16.78
N LEU A 107 -11.22 -7.67 -16.00
CA LEU A 107 -12.14 -6.63 -16.44
C LEU A 107 -11.47 -5.26 -16.37
N ALA A 108 -11.97 -4.32 -17.18
CA ALA A 108 -11.52 -2.94 -17.10
C ALA A 108 -11.92 -2.34 -15.74
N ASN A 109 -11.07 -1.47 -15.20
CA ASN A 109 -11.33 -0.72 -13.99
C ASN A 109 -10.79 0.71 -14.11
N GLU A 110 -11.16 1.55 -13.15
CA GLU A 110 -10.83 2.96 -13.12
C GLU A 110 -10.17 3.31 -11.78
N ALA A 111 -9.31 4.33 -11.81
CA ALA A 111 -8.71 4.93 -10.62
C ALA A 111 -9.15 6.40 -10.54
N GLY A 112 -10.02 6.75 -9.59
CA GLY A 112 -10.51 8.13 -9.44
C GLY A 112 -11.15 8.72 -10.71
N ASN A 113 -12.00 7.94 -11.39
CA ASN A 113 -12.65 8.25 -12.68
C ASN A 113 -11.69 8.34 -13.88
N MET A 114 -10.44 7.92 -13.74
CA MET A 114 -9.50 7.83 -14.86
C MET A 114 -9.42 6.39 -15.36
N LYS A 115 -9.48 6.23 -16.69
CA LYS A 115 -9.27 4.93 -17.34
C LYS A 115 -7.83 4.47 -17.13
N THR A 116 -7.69 3.21 -16.73
CA THR A 116 -6.40 2.55 -16.47
C THR A 116 -6.03 1.65 -17.65
N SER A 117 -4.90 0.95 -17.57
CA SER A 117 -4.51 -0.02 -18.61
C SER A 117 -5.60 -1.07 -18.81
N SER A 118 -5.92 -1.46 -20.05
CA SER A 118 -6.89 -2.54 -20.29
C SER A 118 -6.37 -3.88 -19.74
N PRO A 119 -7.23 -4.86 -19.43
CA PRO A 119 -6.81 -6.21 -19.02
C PRO A 119 -5.76 -6.83 -19.96
N LYS A 120 -5.97 -6.69 -21.28
CA LYS A 120 -5.06 -7.21 -22.31
C LYS A 120 -3.71 -6.50 -22.32
N GLN A 121 -3.68 -5.21 -22.00
CA GLN A 121 -2.47 -4.38 -22.05
C GLN A 121 -1.69 -4.39 -20.72
N THR A 122 -2.36 -4.71 -19.61
CA THR A 122 -1.80 -4.70 -18.24
C THR A 122 -0.49 -5.50 -18.11
N PRO A 123 -0.37 -6.76 -18.61
CA PRO A 123 0.89 -7.50 -18.49
C PRO A 123 2.06 -6.79 -19.15
N LYS A 124 1.85 -6.22 -20.35
CA LYS A 124 2.89 -5.53 -21.10
C LYS A 124 3.29 -4.19 -20.44
N ASP A 125 2.33 -3.49 -19.85
CA ASP A 125 2.63 -2.23 -19.14
C ASP A 125 3.37 -2.48 -17.82
N MET A 126 3.00 -3.53 -17.08
CA MET A 126 3.72 -3.97 -15.88
C MET A 126 5.14 -4.42 -16.20
N GLN A 127 5.32 -5.23 -17.25
CA GLN A 127 6.64 -5.65 -17.71
C GLN A 127 7.54 -4.43 -18.00
N LYS A 128 7.04 -3.44 -18.75
CA LYS A 128 7.78 -2.20 -19.04
C LYS A 128 8.09 -1.37 -17.79
N LEU A 129 7.19 -1.37 -16.80
CA LEU A 129 7.44 -0.71 -15.53
C LEU A 129 8.58 -1.39 -14.77
N MET A 130 8.57 -2.73 -14.72
CA MET A 130 9.62 -3.51 -14.07
C MET A 130 10.97 -3.40 -14.78
N GLU A 131 10.99 -3.46 -16.12
CA GLU A 131 12.19 -3.25 -16.92
C GLU A 131 12.82 -1.89 -16.66
N TRP A 132 12.01 -0.82 -16.66
CA TRP A 132 12.49 0.51 -16.30
C TRP A 132 13.07 0.56 -14.89
N TYR A 133 12.33 0.08 -13.89
CA TYR A 133 12.74 0.19 -12.50
C TYR A 133 14.02 -0.59 -12.20
N ASN A 134 14.11 -1.82 -12.71
CA ASN A 134 15.28 -2.69 -12.53
C ASN A 134 16.50 -2.26 -13.39
N SER A 135 16.31 -1.39 -14.38
CA SER A 135 17.42 -0.80 -15.15
C SER A 135 18.10 0.39 -14.47
N LEU A 136 17.51 0.93 -13.39
CA LEU A 136 18.03 2.10 -12.72
C LEU A 136 19.36 1.78 -12.01
N PRO A 137 20.44 2.55 -12.26
CA PRO A 137 21.73 2.33 -11.60
C PRO A 137 21.70 2.69 -10.11
N LYS A 138 20.78 3.58 -9.72
CA LYS A 138 20.53 4.00 -8.34
C LYS A 138 19.06 4.36 -8.20
N VAL A 139 18.43 3.88 -7.14
CA VAL A 139 17.07 4.24 -6.78
C VAL A 139 17.11 5.29 -5.67
N THR A 140 16.47 6.43 -5.88
CA THR A 140 16.20 7.41 -4.83
C THR A 140 14.70 7.42 -4.49
N ILE A 141 14.31 8.21 -3.49
CA ILE A 141 12.89 8.37 -3.15
C ILE A 141 12.05 8.85 -4.34
N LYS A 142 12.64 9.64 -5.26
CA LYS A 142 11.94 10.14 -6.45
C LYS A 142 11.58 9.01 -7.41
N GLU A 143 12.48 8.05 -7.63
CA GLU A 143 12.20 6.88 -8.47
C GLU A 143 11.19 5.93 -7.82
N ILE A 144 11.18 5.81 -6.48
CA ILE A 144 10.15 5.05 -5.75
C ILE A 144 8.77 5.70 -5.91
N ILE A 145 8.68 7.03 -5.75
CA ILE A 145 7.44 7.79 -5.95
C ILE A 145 6.97 7.71 -7.41
N GLU A 146 7.90 7.76 -8.38
CA GLU A 146 7.57 7.58 -9.79
C GLU A 146 7.06 6.16 -10.09
N PHE A 147 7.69 5.12 -9.51
CA PHE A 147 7.19 3.75 -9.61
C PHE A 147 5.76 3.65 -9.09
N HIS A 148 5.50 4.19 -7.90
CA HIS A 148 4.18 4.20 -7.27
C HIS A 148 3.13 4.89 -8.15
N ALA A 149 3.44 6.09 -8.65
CA ALA A 149 2.52 6.84 -9.52
C ALA A 149 2.22 6.11 -10.84
N ARG A 150 3.23 5.44 -11.42
CA ARG A 150 3.07 4.63 -12.65
C ARG A 150 2.30 3.33 -12.39
N PHE A 151 2.56 2.66 -11.27
CA PHE A 151 1.83 1.47 -10.84
C PHE A 151 0.33 1.79 -10.67
N GLU A 152 0.01 2.87 -9.95
CA GLU A 152 -1.37 3.33 -9.77
C GLU A 152 -2.05 3.70 -11.08
N LYS A 153 -1.29 4.20 -12.08
CA LYS A 153 -1.80 4.52 -13.41
C LYS A 153 -2.12 3.28 -14.24
N ILE A 154 -1.32 2.21 -14.11
CA ILE A 154 -1.58 0.91 -14.75
C ILE A 154 -2.77 0.23 -14.07
N HIS A 155 -2.82 0.30 -12.74
CA HIS A 155 -3.87 -0.26 -11.88
C HIS A 155 -4.10 -1.76 -12.17
N PRO A 156 -3.07 -2.60 -11.99
CA PRO A 156 -3.02 -3.94 -12.60
C PRO A 156 -4.00 -4.96 -12.01
N PHE A 157 -4.44 -4.78 -10.76
CA PHE A 157 -5.36 -5.66 -10.07
C PHE A 157 -6.79 -5.14 -10.13
N GLN A 158 -7.76 -6.02 -9.88
CA GLN A 158 -9.17 -5.64 -9.92
C GLN A 158 -9.55 -4.68 -8.78
N ASP A 159 -8.95 -4.88 -7.60
CA ASP A 159 -9.02 -4.01 -6.42
C ASP A 159 -7.70 -4.15 -5.61
N GLY A 160 -7.46 -3.27 -4.64
CA GLY A 160 -6.31 -3.36 -3.73
C GLY A 160 -5.03 -2.70 -4.24
N ASN A 161 -5.09 -2.05 -5.42
CA ASN A 161 -3.93 -1.40 -6.05
C ASN A 161 -3.28 -0.38 -5.12
N GLY A 162 -4.03 0.57 -4.54
CA GLY A 162 -3.46 1.60 -3.66
C GLY A 162 -2.67 1.02 -2.48
N ARG A 163 -3.18 -0.04 -1.86
CA ARG A 163 -2.53 -0.74 -0.73
C ARG A 163 -1.29 -1.49 -1.18
N VAL A 164 -1.34 -2.17 -2.33
CA VAL A 164 -0.19 -2.84 -2.93
C VAL A 164 0.89 -1.82 -3.37
N GLY A 165 0.51 -0.69 -3.96
CA GLY A 165 1.45 0.36 -4.34
C GLY A 165 2.17 0.95 -3.13
N ARG A 166 1.44 1.22 -2.03
CA ARG A 166 2.03 1.72 -0.79
C ARG A 166 2.96 0.71 -0.11
N ILE A 167 2.62 -0.59 -0.09
CA ILE A 167 3.53 -1.60 0.48
C ILE A 167 4.80 -1.78 -0.36
N ILE A 168 4.70 -1.68 -1.70
CA ILE A 168 5.86 -1.69 -2.59
C ILE A 168 6.76 -0.48 -2.30
N ALA A 169 6.18 0.73 -2.20
CA ALA A 169 6.95 1.93 -1.90
C ALA A 169 7.70 1.80 -0.57
N PHE A 170 7.04 1.28 0.48
CA PHE A 170 7.66 1.04 1.77
C PHE A 170 8.82 0.03 1.68
N LYS A 171 8.60 -1.11 1.01
CA LYS A 171 9.62 -2.14 0.79
C LYS A 171 10.84 -1.59 0.06
N GLU A 172 10.63 -0.86 -1.03
CA GLU A 172 11.73 -0.34 -1.84
C GLU A 172 12.48 0.79 -1.13
N CYS A 173 11.84 1.52 -0.21
CA CYS A 173 12.57 2.40 0.71
C CYS A 173 13.56 1.58 1.56
N LEU A 174 13.09 0.52 2.24
CA LEU A 174 13.95 -0.34 3.07
C LEU A 174 15.13 -0.93 2.27
N LYS A 175 14.84 -1.52 1.12
CA LYS A 175 15.85 -2.14 0.24
C LYS A 175 16.98 -1.18 -0.14
N ASN A 176 16.66 0.09 -0.35
CA ASN A 176 17.60 1.11 -0.81
C ASN A 176 18.17 1.96 0.32
N ASN A 177 18.03 1.54 1.59
CA ASN A 177 18.46 2.29 2.78
C ASN A 177 17.88 3.71 2.85
N ILE A 178 16.62 3.86 2.44
CA ILE A 178 15.84 5.09 2.52
C ILE A 178 14.82 4.91 3.63
N ILE A 179 14.67 5.91 4.50
CA ILE A 179 13.62 5.87 5.53
C ILE A 179 12.25 5.74 4.84
N PRO A 180 11.41 4.74 5.17
CA PRO A 180 10.09 4.62 4.56
C PRO A 180 9.15 5.79 4.87
N PHE A 181 8.03 5.85 4.15
CA PHE A 181 6.94 6.78 4.43
C PHE A 181 5.61 6.04 4.47
N ILE A 182 4.71 6.51 5.34
CA ILE A 182 3.32 6.03 5.42
C ILE A 182 2.42 7.23 5.19
N ILE A 183 1.67 7.21 4.08
CA ILE A 183 0.68 8.25 3.80
C ILE A 183 -0.41 8.18 4.87
N LEU A 184 -0.63 9.27 5.58
CA LEU A 184 -1.62 9.35 6.64
C LEU A 184 -3.00 9.67 6.07
N ASP A 185 -4.08 9.16 6.67
CA ASP A 185 -5.45 9.40 6.20
C ASP A 185 -5.79 10.91 6.17
N LYS A 186 -5.25 11.67 7.12
CA LYS A 186 -5.38 13.13 7.17
C LYS A 186 -4.88 13.82 5.88
N ASP A 187 -3.94 13.19 5.19
CA ASP A 187 -3.29 13.70 3.97
C ASP A 187 -3.87 13.09 2.68
N LYS A 188 -4.93 12.26 2.76
CA LYS A 188 -5.47 11.52 1.61
C LYS A 188 -5.85 12.39 0.42
N LEU A 189 -6.40 13.58 0.67
CA LEU A 189 -6.83 14.49 -0.40
C LEU A 189 -5.62 15.08 -1.14
N TYR A 190 -4.54 15.39 -0.41
CA TYR A 190 -3.29 15.84 -1.02
C TYR A 190 -2.63 14.71 -1.80
N TYR A 191 -2.66 13.48 -1.26
CA TYR A 191 -2.16 12.30 -1.94
C TYR A 191 -2.91 12.01 -3.25
N TYR A 192 -4.24 12.02 -3.25
CA TYR A 192 -5.05 11.82 -4.46
C TYR A 192 -4.84 12.91 -5.51
N ARG A 193 -4.78 14.18 -5.08
CA ARG A 193 -4.41 15.29 -5.96
C ARG A 193 -3.01 15.08 -6.54
N GLY A 194 -2.05 14.72 -5.70
CA GLY A 194 -0.67 14.45 -6.08
C GLY A 194 -0.58 13.38 -7.16
N LEU A 195 -1.23 12.22 -6.97
CA LEU A 195 -1.28 11.15 -7.97
C LEU A 195 -1.85 11.65 -9.30
N LYS A 196 -2.97 12.35 -9.27
CA LYS A 196 -3.63 12.88 -10.47
C LYS A 196 -2.71 13.83 -11.26
N GLU A 197 -2.13 14.82 -10.59
CA GLU A 197 -1.25 15.80 -11.24
C GLU A 197 0.06 15.15 -11.74
N TYR A 198 0.61 14.21 -10.98
CA TYR A 198 1.80 13.46 -11.39
C TYR A 198 1.54 12.64 -12.66
N GLN A 199 0.40 11.93 -12.73
CA GLN A 199 0.02 11.10 -13.86
C GLN A 199 -0.33 11.90 -15.12
N ASN A 200 -0.84 13.12 -14.95
CA ASN A 200 -1.11 14.09 -16.02
C ASN A 200 0.13 14.86 -16.46
N LYS A 201 1.28 14.66 -15.78
CA LYS A 201 2.55 15.36 -16.05
C LYS A 201 2.42 16.88 -15.95
N THR A 202 1.51 17.37 -15.11
CA THR A 202 1.26 18.79 -14.89
C THR A 202 2.18 19.33 -13.80
N GLU A 203 2.12 18.73 -12.61
CA GLU A 203 2.95 19.10 -11.47
C GLU A 203 3.31 17.86 -10.63
N LYS A 204 4.58 17.45 -10.67
CA LYS A 204 5.08 16.30 -9.91
C LYS A 204 5.29 16.63 -8.43
N GLY A 205 5.51 17.91 -8.10
CA GLY A 205 5.82 18.39 -6.75
C GLY A 205 4.76 18.00 -5.73
N TYR A 206 3.47 18.09 -6.07
CA TYR A 206 2.39 17.77 -5.12
C TYR A 206 2.49 16.36 -4.51
N LEU A 207 2.77 15.35 -5.32
CA LEU A 207 2.93 13.99 -4.79
C LEU A 207 4.25 13.84 -4.03
N ILE A 208 5.33 14.42 -4.57
CA ILE A 208 6.66 14.34 -3.95
C ILE A 208 6.63 14.96 -2.55
N ASP A 209 6.08 16.16 -2.42
CA ASP A 209 5.99 16.89 -1.15
C ASP A 209 5.09 16.16 -0.15
N THR A 210 3.98 15.57 -0.61
CA THR A 210 3.11 14.75 0.24
C THR A 210 3.85 13.53 0.79
N CYS A 211 4.62 12.83 -0.06
CA CYS A 211 5.41 11.67 0.35
C CYS A 211 6.57 12.06 1.28
N LEU A 212 7.23 13.19 1.05
CA LEU A 212 8.30 13.70 1.92
C LEU A 212 7.76 14.14 3.28
N ASN A 213 6.62 14.82 3.33
CA ASN A 213 5.95 15.13 4.58
C ASN A 213 5.59 13.85 5.37
N ALA A 214 5.09 12.81 4.69
CA ALA A 214 4.84 11.51 5.30
C ALA A 214 6.13 10.82 5.80
N GLN A 215 7.26 11.02 5.10
CA GLN A 215 8.57 10.52 5.53
C GLN A 215 9.05 11.25 6.81
N ASP A 216 8.84 12.57 6.90
CA ASP A 216 9.20 13.35 8.10
C ASP A 216 8.39 12.90 9.32
N GLU A 217 7.09 12.66 9.16
CA GLU A 217 6.23 12.14 10.22
C GLU A 217 6.67 10.74 10.68
N TYR A 218 7.02 9.86 9.75
CA TYR A 218 7.54 8.53 10.08
C TYR A 218 8.92 8.60 10.76
N THR A 219 9.78 9.53 10.32
CA THR A 219 11.11 9.77 10.91
C THR A 219 11.00 10.22 12.37
N LYS A 220 10.09 11.15 12.70
CA LYS A 220 9.84 11.57 14.09
C LYS A 220 9.44 10.38 14.98
N MET A 221 8.64 9.45 14.45
CA MET A 221 8.29 8.23 15.19
C MET A 221 9.52 7.33 15.39
N ILE A 222 10.34 7.12 14.35
CA ILE A 222 11.57 6.32 14.46
C ILE A 222 12.50 6.90 15.52
N GLU A 223 12.74 8.22 15.50
CA GLU A 223 13.64 8.91 16.44
C GLU A 223 13.21 8.75 17.90
N TYR A 224 11.91 8.59 18.17
CA TYR A 224 11.42 8.31 19.51
C TYR A 224 11.87 6.93 20.02
N TYR A 225 11.96 5.93 19.13
CA TYR A 225 12.29 4.54 19.48
C TYR A 225 13.78 4.18 19.34
N LEU A 226 14.56 4.99 18.61
CA LEU A 226 16.00 4.77 18.41
C LEU A 226 16.88 5.59 19.37
N LYS A 227 16.28 6.38 20.27
CA LYS A 227 16.97 6.97 21.44
C LYS A 227 17.07 5.97 22.57
#